data_AF-A0A1B7Y3P7-F1
#
_entry.id   AF-A0A1B7Y3P7-F1
#
_cell.length_a   1.000
_cell.length_b   1.000
_cell.length_c   1.000
_cell.angle_alpha   90.00
_cell.angle_beta   90.00
_cell.angle_gamma   90.00
#
_symmetry.space_group_name_H-M   'P 1'
#
loop_
_entity.id
_entity.type
_entity.pdbx_description
1 polymer ?
#
loop_
_entity_poly.entity_id
_entity_poly.type
_entity_poly.pdbx_seq_one_letter_code
_entity_poly.pdbx_strand_id
1 'polypeptide(L)'
;MQKKKRRLLKVVGHHDVGTVEEHWELVEDPYLNKYARPEDTKLVISERPEDQKYPSPHETLCGNESVKQIVTKLSSMVRSRLRFRSDVRSDSIYELYTALPEPRMVHISANLRHRLLKLFGMPRKKESQSMLRYFALVGEVKDCGIALQRTEWNYALALATRYVGRTTETEVEYALLLWREMEKQAGVKGNNITFNILFDAASKAGNFQLGEMLWKEMKARKIRFNRYHRVSLIFFFGLQENADGVRAAYKEMVEAGEMVDTVALNCVIVSFLRCGEQEAALKVYNYMKGTGSKAAVNFPRKDYFKDQVVTKILFMFASVGRMVPELRPQLQELAGTAPDMRTYRILIKHFGVERGDLGRVAQFLDEMWQFEVPVDGSVFLAIFVAFEKHGGKAFSAWTPARLEKVLSALLRAIDYKTEGLYLDTWLMGWALRAFMKCANEVRAGEVYEEFQKRWDLPPDRARYMEGYVARILHRKS
;
A
#
# COMPACT_ATOMS: atom_id res chain seq x y z
N MET A 1 -28.52 18.93 -0.68
CA MET A 1 -27.09 18.84 -1.11
C MET A 1 -26.09 19.33 -0.05
N GLN A 2 -26.19 20.58 0.42
CA GLN A 2 -25.26 21.15 1.42
C GLN A 2 -25.24 20.41 2.78
N LYS A 3 -26.38 19.87 3.24
CA LYS A 3 -26.52 19.20 4.54
C LYS A 3 -25.62 17.96 4.71
N LYS A 4 -25.44 17.13 3.66
CA LYS A 4 -24.56 15.93 3.69
C LYS A 4 -23.08 16.29 3.55
N LYS A 5 -22.72 17.28 2.71
CA LYS A 5 -21.35 17.83 2.64
C LYS A 5 -20.93 18.42 3.99
N ARG A 6 -21.81 19.21 4.62
CA ARG A 6 -21.63 19.74 5.98
C ARG A 6 -21.52 18.62 7.02
N ARG A 7 -22.20 17.48 6.86
CA ARG A 7 -22.07 16.33 7.76
C ARG A 7 -20.68 15.69 7.67
N LEU A 8 -20.14 15.48 6.46
CA LEU A 8 -18.76 14.98 6.26
C LEU A 8 -17.74 15.96 6.85
N LEU A 9 -17.91 17.26 6.58
CA LEU A 9 -17.10 18.32 7.18
C LEU A 9 -17.38 18.55 8.69
N LYS A 10 -18.24 17.78 9.35
CA LYS A 10 -18.37 17.82 10.81
C LYS A 10 -17.65 16.66 11.49
N VAL A 11 -17.30 15.62 10.73
CA VAL A 11 -16.66 14.41 11.26
C VAL A 11 -15.32 14.71 11.91
N VAL A 12 -14.56 15.63 11.31
CA VAL A 12 -13.17 15.92 11.66
C VAL A 12 -13.01 17.22 12.48
N GLY A 13 -14.09 18.00 12.67
CA GLY A 13 -14.09 19.27 13.39
C GLY A 13 -13.23 20.33 12.69
N HIS A 14 -13.85 21.20 11.88
CA HIS A 14 -13.12 22.13 11.00
C HIS A 14 -13.47 23.60 11.28
N HIS A 15 -13.97 23.88 12.49
CA HIS A 15 -14.18 25.27 12.90
C HIS A 15 -12.78 25.90 13.02
N ASP A 16 -12.50 26.87 12.16
CA ASP A 16 -11.26 27.67 12.08
C ASP A 16 -10.01 27.01 11.47
N VAL A 17 -10.15 25.91 10.74
CA VAL A 17 -9.03 25.29 10.01
C VAL A 17 -8.79 25.98 8.66
N GLY A 18 -7.54 26.41 8.45
CA GLY A 18 -7.02 27.04 7.23
C GLY A 18 -7.05 26.15 5.98
N THR A 19 -6.57 26.69 4.87
CA THR A 19 -6.38 25.92 3.62
C THR A 19 -5.13 25.05 3.69
N VAL A 20 -5.04 24.00 2.86
CA VAL A 20 -3.82 23.17 2.79
C VAL A 20 -2.61 24.04 2.46
N GLU A 21 -2.82 25.03 1.59
CA GLU A 21 -1.85 26.06 1.22
C GLU A 21 -1.28 26.82 2.43
N GLU A 22 -2.10 27.16 3.43
CA GLU A 22 -1.68 27.90 4.63
C GLU A 22 -0.85 27.07 5.62
N HIS A 23 -0.97 25.73 5.58
CA HIS A 23 -0.26 24.83 6.49
C HIS A 23 1.12 24.39 6.00
N TRP A 24 1.55 24.87 4.84
CA TRP A 24 2.93 24.73 4.38
C TRP A 24 3.73 25.93 4.91
N GLU A 25 4.43 25.77 6.04
CA GLU A 25 5.31 26.82 6.57
C GLU A 25 6.38 27.16 5.52
N LEU A 26 6.28 28.36 4.97
CA LEU A 26 7.12 28.83 3.89
C LEU A 26 8.51 29.18 4.41
N VAL A 27 9.49 28.31 4.16
CA VAL A 27 10.80 28.80 3.74
C VAL A 27 10.72 28.99 2.23
N GLU A 28 10.27 30.18 1.81
CA GLU A 28 10.63 30.66 0.46
C GLU A 28 12.13 30.88 0.47
N ASP A 29 12.88 29.85 0.07
CA ASP A 29 14.27 30.05 -0.30
C ASP A 29 14.30 30.76 -1.68
N PRO A 30 14.69 32.04 -1.76
CA PRO A 30 14.76 32.78 -3.02
C PRO A 30 15.84 32.23 -3.97
N TYR A 31 16.67 31.29 -3.51
CA TYR A 31 17.82 30.74 -4.23
C TYR A 31 17.56 29.36 -4.85
N LEU A 32 16.48 28.65 -4.48
CA LEU A 32 16.13 27.35 -5.08
C LEU A 32 15.72 27.46 -6.57
N ASN A 33 15.30 28.65 -7.01
CA ASN A 33 15.03 28.98 -8.42
C ASN A 33 16.28 29.49 -9.19
N LYS A 34 17.48 29.47 -8.60
CA LYS A 34 18.71 30.01 -9.21
C LYS A 34 19.71 28.96 -9.70
N TYR A 35 19.34 27.68 -9.75
CA TYR A 35 20.17 26.72 -10.47
C TYR A 35 20.08 27.00 -11.96
N ALA A 36 21.24 27.33 -12.56
CA ALA A 36 21.38 27.41 -14.01
C ALA A 36 20.75 26.17 -14.64
N ARG A 37 19.81 26.36 -15.58
CA ARG A 37 19.31 25.26 -16.39
C ARG A 37 20.54 24.67 -17.09
N PRO A 38 20.91 23.40 -16.86
CA PRO A 38 22.00 22.81 -17.61
C PRO A 38 21.61 22.87 -19.09
N GLU A 39 22.52 23.36 -19.92
CA GLU A 39 22.32 23.43 -21.37
C GLU A 39 21.81 22.09 -21.88
N ASP A 40 20.75 22.14 -22.70
CA ASP A 40 20.11 20.95 -23.26
C ASP A 40 21.15 20.20 -24.10
N THR A 41 21.64 19.06 -23.60
CA THR A 41 22.22 18.06 -24.48
C THR A 41 21.09 17.62 -25.41
N LYS A 42 21.12 18.15 -26.64
CA LYS A 42 20.15 17.86 -27.70
C LYS A 42 20.29 16.42 -28.19
N LEU A 43 19.93 15.47 -27.35
CA LEU A 43 19.67 14.10 -27.75
C LEU A 43 18.17 14.02 -28.04
N VAL A 44 17.79 14.40 -29.26
CA VAL A 44 16.40 14.35 -29.73
C VAL A 44 16.10 12.90 -30.08
N ILE A 45 15.49 12.17 -29.14
CA ILE A 45 14.88 10.87 -29.43
C ILE A 45 13.61 11.15 -30.24
N SER A 46 13.49 10.51 -31.40
CA SER A 46 12.40 10.72 -32.35
C SER A 46 11.02 10.47 -31.72
N GLU A 47 10.12 11.45 -31.82
CA GLU A 47 8.73 11.38 -31.31
C GLU A 47 7.74 10.71 -32.29
N ARG A 48 8.23 10.01 -33.32
CA ARG A 48 7.35 9.47 -34.36
C ARG A 48 6.46 8.34 -33.75
N PRO A 49 5.14 8.34 -34.01
CA PRO A 49 4.26 7.25 -33.60
C PRO A 49 4.67 5.86 -34.12
N GLU A 50 5.49 5.85 -35.18
CA GLU A 50 6.08 4.66 -35.81
C GLU A 50 7.15 4.02 -34.92
N ASP A 51 7.96 4.82 -34.22
CA ASP A 51 9.02 4.34 -33.32
C ASP A 51 8.44 3.68 -32.06
N GLN A 52 7.22 4.08 -31.64
CA GLN A 52 6.49 3.39 -30.57
C GLN A 52 5.99 2.00 -30.98
N LYS A 53 5.75 1.80 -32.28
CA LYS A 53 5.29 0.52 -32.86
C LYS A 53 6.44 -0.40 -33.27
N TYR A 54 7.68 0.07 -33.16
CA TYR A 54 8.87 -0.68 -33.49
C TYR A 54 9.22 -1.73 -32.41
N PRO A 55 9.63 -2.95 -32.80
CA PRO A 55 9.58 -3.53 -34.14
C PRO A 55 8.15 -4.00 -34.51
N SER A 56 7.81 -3.90 -35.79
CA SER A 56 6.49 -4.30 -36.29
C SER A 56 6.30 -5.81 -36.20
N PRO A 57 5.04 -6.31 -36.10
CA PRO A 57 4.77 -7.76 -36.03
C PRO A 57 5.43 -8.56 -37.17
N HIS A 58 5.54 -7.98 -38.36
CA HIS A 58 6.16 -8.61 -39.52
C HIS A 58 7.69 -8.68 -39.41
N GLU A 59 8.35 -7.65 -38.86
CA GLU A 59 9.80 -7.62 -38.63
C GLU A 59 10.22 -8.58 -37.51
N THR A 60 9.41 -8.73 -36.46
CA THR A 60 9.67 -9.69 -35.37
C THR A 60 9.55 -11.16 -35.76
N LEU A 61 8.85 -11.47 -36.86
CA LEU A 61 8.60 -12.84 -37.32
C LEU A 61 9.61 -13.29 -38.40
N CYS A 62 10.54 -12.43 -38.81
CA CYS A 62 11.60 -12.75 -39.74
C CYS A 62 12.82 -13.30 -38.99
N GLY A 63 12.91 -14.63 -38.88
CA GLY A 63 14.09 -15.34 -38.38
C GLY A 63 13.76 -16.42 -37.34
N ASN A 64 13.91 -17.69 -37.74
CA ASN A 64 13.89 -18.92 -36.93
C ASN A 64 12.53 -19.38 -36.37
N GLU A 65 12.09 -20.56 -36.82
CA GLU A 65 10.82 -21.21 -36.39
C GLU A 65 10.79 -21.51 -34.88
N SER A 66 11.95 -21.77 -34.27
CA SER A 66 12.11 -21.94 -32.83
C SER A 66 11.77 -20.68 -32.03
N VAL A 67 12.20 -19.50 -32.50
CA VAL A 67 11.91 -18.21 -31.86
C VAL A 67 10.40 -17.91 -31.95
N LYS A 68 9.77 -18.20 -33.10
CA LYS A 68 8.32 -18.07 -33.26
C LYS A 68 7.54 -18.95 -32.27
N GLN A 69 7.95 -20.19 -32.05
CA GLN A 69 7.32 -21.08 -31.07
C GLN A 69 7.44 -20.53 -29.64
N ILE A 70 8.60 -19.99 -29.26
CA ILE A 70 8.80 -19.37 -27.94
C ILE A 70 7.92 -18.12 -27.81
N VAL A 71 7.91 -17.23 -28.81
CA VAL A 71 7.15 -15.97 -28.78
C VAL A 71 5.63 -16.21 -28.77
N THR A 72 5.14 -17.22 -29.48
CA THR A 72 3.71 -17.60 -29.46
C THR A 72 3.31 -18.19 -28.11
N LYS A 73 4.15 -19.05 -27.51
CA LYS A 73 3.95 -19.57 -26.14
C LYS A 73 4.01 -18.46 -25.09
N LEU A 74 4.97 -17.56 -25.18
CA LEU A 74 5.08 -16.39 -24.32
C LEU A 74 3.82 -15.50 -24.45
N SER A 75 3.36 -15.26 -25.67
CA SER A 75 2.16 -14.48 -25.96
C SER A 75 0.89 -15.10 -25.36
N SER A 76 0.74 -16.42 -25.44
CA SER A 76 -0.41 -17.12 -24.89
C SER A 76 -0.40 -17.09 -23.36
N MET A 77 0.76 -17.29 -22.72
CA MET A 77 0.93 -17.22 -21.27
C MET A 77 0.73 -15.81 -20.70
N VAL A 78 1.28 -14.78 -21.36
CA VAL A 78 1.06 -13.39 -20.96
C VAL A 78 -0.42 -13.02 -21.10
N ARG A 79 -1.08 -13.47 -22.18
CA ARG A 79 -2.51 -13.21 -22.42
C ARG A 79 -3.41 -13.93 -21.41
N SER A 80 -3.14 -15.20 -21.12
CA SER A 80 -3.91 -15.97 -20.13
C SER A 80 -3.78 -15.34 -18.75
N ARG A 81 -2.56 -14.93 -18.37
CA ARG A 81 -2.30 -14.27 -17.10
C ARG A 81 -2.93 -12.87 -16.99
N LEU A 82 -2.99 -12.10 -18.08
CA LEU A 82 -3.66 -10.80 -18.06
C LEU A 82 -5.19 -10.93 -18.05
N ARG A 83 -5.78 -11.94 -18.72
CA ARG A 83 -7.24 -12.14 -18.81
C ARG A 83 -7.83 -12.86 -17.61
N PHE A 84 -7.30 -14.03 -17.27
CA PHE A 84 -7.89 -14.91 -16.26
C PHE A 84 -7.15 -14.83 -14.90
N ARG A 85 -6.07 -14.04 -14.82
CA ARG A 85 -5.17 -13.92 -13.64
C ARG A 85 -4.88 -15.25 -12.93
N SER A 86 -4.91 -16.37 -13.67
CA SER A 86 -4.72 -17.74 -13.18
C SER A 86 -3.24 -18.06 -12.92
N ASP A 87 -3.02 -19.20 -12.27
CA ASP A 87 -1.84 -19.73 -11.56
C ASP A 87 -0.52 -19.91 -12.35
N VAL A 88 -0.37 -19.23 -13.50
CA VAL A 88 0.91 -19.26 -14.22
C VAL A 88 1.95 -18.55 -13.38
N ARG A 89 2.98 -19.25 -12.90
CA ARG A 89 4.07 -18.67 -12.10
C ARG A 89 4.83 -17.59 -12.88
N SER A 90 5.25 -16.51 -12.19
CA SER A 90 6.02 -15.44 -12.83
C SER A 90 7.39 -15.93 -13.31
N ASP A 91 7.91 -16.95 -12.64
CA ASP A 91 9.19 -17.60 -12.93
C ASP A 91 9.16 -18.21 -14.33
N SER A 92 8.13 -19.02 -14.64
CA SER A 92 7.99 -19.69 -15.93
C SER A 92 7.88 -18.72 -17.12
N ILE A 93 7.29 -17.54 -16.91
CA ILE A 93 7.21 -16.49 -17.95
C ILE A 93 8.59 -15.85 -18.16
N TYR A 94 9.34 -15.62 -17.08
CA TYR A 94 10.68 -15.04 -17.14
C TYR A 94 11.68 -16.03 -17.75
N GLU A 95 11.60 -17.31 -17.41
CA GLU A 95 12.41 -18.39 -17.99
C GLU A 95 12.21 -18.50 -19.51
N LEU A 96 10.96 -18.44 -19.97
CA LEU A 96 10.65 -18.43 -21.41
C LEU A 96 11.14 -17.16 -22.12
N TYR A 97 11.16 -16.03 -21.40
CA TYR A 97 11.74 -14.80 -21.92
C TYR A 97 13.26 -14.92 -22.05
N THR A 98 13.95 -15.45 -21.04
CA THR A 98 15.41 -15.64 -21.06
C THR A 98 15.87 -16.66 -22.10
N ALA A 99 14.99 -17.57 -22.52
CA ALA A 99 15.25 -18.53 -23.58
C ALA A 99 15.31 -17.92 -25.00
N LEU A 100 14.94 -16.64 -25.15
CA LEU A 100 15.11 -15.92 -26.41
C LEU A 100 16.59 -15.56 -26.64
N PRO A 101 17.06 -15.55 -27.90
CA PRO A 101 18.40 -15.11 -28.24
C PRO A 101 18.58 -13.60 -27.95
N GLU A 102 19.80 -13.20 -27.60
CA GLU A 102 20.16 -11.79 -27.40
C GLU A 102 20.40 -11.11 -28.77
N PRO A 103 19.86 -9.91 -29.03
CA PRO A 103 19.02 -9.04 -28.18
C PRO A 103 17.54 -9.44 -28.12
N ARG A 104 17.05 -9.79 -26.91
CA ARG A 104 15.73 -10.43 -26.72
C ARG A 104 14.53 -9.54 -27.08
N MET A 105 14.60 -8.25 -26.74
CA MET A 105 13.50 -7.30 -26.90
C MET A 105 13.17 -6.97 -28.37
N VAL A 106 14.09 -7.27 -29.30
CA VAL A 106 13.89 -7.07 -30.74
C VAL A 106 13.02 -8.18 -31.34
N HIS A 107 13.03 -9.38 -30.76
CA HIS A 107 12.22 -10.53 -31.22
C HIS A 107 10.76 -10.47 -30.76
N ILE A 108 10.41 -9.48 -29.96
CA ILE A 108 9.08 -9.34 -29.34
C ILE A 108 8.35 -8.14 -29.95
N SER A 109 7.14 -8.38 -30.46
CA SER A 109 6.28 -7.28 -30.96
C SER A 109 6.01 -6.24 -29.87
N ALA A 110 5.87 -4.96 -30.25
CA ALA A 110 5.57 -3.88 -29.32
C ALA A 110 4.38 -4.19 -28.39
N ASN A 111 3.31 -4.78 -28.93
CA ASN A 111 2.14 -5.21 -28.16
C ASN A 111 2.45 -6.24 -27.08
N LEU A 112 3.31 -7.22 -27.38
CA LEU A 112 3.73 -8.22 -26.42
C LEU A 112 4.68 -7.61 -25.38
N ARG A 113 5.60 -6.74 -25.81
CA ARG A 113 6.52 -5.99 -24.93
C ARG A 113 5.78 -5.16 -23.89
N HIS A 114 4.81 -4.33 -24.31
CA HIS A 114 4.01 -3.52 -23.39
C HIS A 114 3.21 -4.38 -22.40
N ARG A 115 2.71 -5.55 -22.84
CA ARG A 115 2.00 -6.50 -21.98
C ARG A 115 2.93 -7.21 -20.99
N LEU A 116 4.14 -7.55 -21.44
CA LEU A 116 5.18 -8.17 -20.63
C LEU A 116 5.64 -7.18 -19.53
N LEU A 117 5.98 -5.95 -19.90
CA LEU A 117 6.35 -4.89 -18.96
C LEU A 117 5.21 -4.59 -17.99
N LYS A 118 3.96 -4.56 -18.46
CA LYS A 118 2.79 -4.42 -17.55
C LYS A 118 2.67 -5.58 -16.55
N LEU A 119 2.99 -6.80 -16.98
CA LEU A 119 2.89 -8.00 -16.14
C LEU A 119 3.96 -8.00 -15.04
N PHE A 120 5.21 -7.72 -15.40
CA PHE A 120 6.32 -7.64 -14.43
C PHE A 120 6.29 -6.33 -13.60
N GLY A 121 5.74 -5.25 -14.15
CA GLY A 121 5.51 -3.98 -13.46
C GLY A 121 4.41 -4.01 -12.39
N MET A 122 3.53 -5.02 -12.45
CA MET A 122 2.46 -5.24 -11.48
C MET A 122 2.53 -6.64 -10.86
N PRO A 123 3.58 -6.97 -10.10
CA PRO A 123 3.69 -8.28 -9.47
C PRO A 123 2.64 -8.46 -8.37
N ARG A 124 2.28 -9.71 -8.07
CA ARG A 124 1.32 -10.05 -6.99
C ARG A 124 1.86 -9.63 -5.61
N LYS A 125 3.15 -9.88 -5.39
CA LYS A 125 3.91 -9.43 -4.21
C LYS A 125 5.07 -8.58 -4.70
N LYS A 126 5.28 -7.43 -4.07
CA LYS A 126 6.39 -6.53 -4.40
C LYS A 126 7.60 -6.98 -3.61
N GLU A 127 8.38 -7.86 -4.21
CA GLU A 127 9.60 -8.42 -3.62
C GLU A 127 10.82 -7.96 -4.43
N SER A 128 12.00 -7.98 -3.81
CA SER A 128 13.25 -7.57 -4.47
C SER A 128 13.51 -8.33 -5.77
N GLN A 129 13.19 -9.63 -5.81
CA GLN A 129 13.32 -10.44 -7.04
C GLN A 129 12.41 -9.94 -8.18
N SER A 130 11.17 -9.53 -7.87
CA SER A 130 10.25 -9.00 -8.88
C SER A 130 10.71 -7.64 -9.40
N MET A 131 11.31 -6.82 -8.53
CA MET A 131 11.92 -5.55 -8.88
C MET A 131 13.13 -5.75 -9.81
N LEU A 132 14.07 -6.63 -9.45
CA LEU A 132 15.25 -6.93 -10.25
C LEU A 132 14.88 -7.44 -11.65
N ARG A 133 13.90 -8.35 -11.76
CA ARG A 133 13.41 -8.83 -13.06
C ARG A 133 12.85 -7.71 -13.92
N TYR A 134 12.09 -6.79 -13.33
CA TYR A 134 11.57 -5.66 -14.10
C TYR A 134 12.66 -4.71 -14.57
N PHE A 135 13.65 -4.40 -13.72
CA PHE A 135 14.77 -3.54 -14.11
C PHE A 135 15.70 -4.19 -15.13
N ALA A 136 15.87 -5.53 -15.11
CA ALA A 136 16.56 -6.26 -16.17
C ALA A 136 15.85 -6.08 -17.52
N LEU A 137 14.51 -6.22 -17.56
CA LEU A 137 13.73 -5.98 -18.78
C LEU A 137 13.84 -4.52 -19.25
N VAL A 138 13.81 -3.56 -18.33
CA VAL A 138 13.99 -2.14 -18.65
C VAL A 138 15.38 -1.84 -19.19
N GLY A 139 16.42 -2.47 -18.63
CA GLY A 139 17.80 -2.41 -19.12
C GLY A 139 17.89 -2.89 -20.57
N GLU A 140 17.40 -4.10 -20.85
CA GLU A 140 17.44 -4.64 -22.22
C GLU A 140 16.63 -3.81 -23.23
N VAL A 141 15.52 -3.19 -22.81
CA VAL A 141 14.75 -2.26 -23.67
C VAL A 141 15.59 -1.04 -24.02
N LYS A 142 16.32 -0.48 -23.06
CA LYS A 142 17.21 0.67 -23.26
C LYS A 142 18.43 0.29 -24.11
N ASP A 143 19.03 -0.87 -23.88
CA ASP A 143 20.16 -1.39 -24.66
C ASP A 143 19.78 -1.60 -26.12
N CYS A 144 18.53 -1.98 -26.40
CA CYS A 144 17.98 -2.07 -27.76
C CYS A 144 17.60 -0.70 -28.37
N GLY A 145 17.80 0.42 -27.66
CA GLY A 145 17.45 1.76 -28.13
C GLY A 145 15.93 2.02 -28.21
N ILE A 146 15.11 1.21 -27.52
CA ILE A 146 13.65 1.30 -27.59
C ILE A 146 13.16 2.27 -26.51
N ALA A 147 12.31 3.23 -26.89
CA ALA A 147 11.75 4.18 -25.95
C ALA A 147 10.66 3.55 -25.05
N LEU A 148 10.74 3.83 -23.75
CA LEU A 148 9.75 3.41 -22.76
C LEU A 148 8.55 4.36 -22.73
N GLN A 149 7.35 3.79 -22.60
CA GLN A 149 6.12 4.57 -22.41
C GLN A 149 6.02 5.14 -21.00
N ARG A 150 5.27 6.23 -20.85
CA ARG A 150 4.98 6.85 -19.54
C ARG A 150 4.48 5.85 -18.49
N THR A 151 3.66 4.87 -18.90
CA THR A 151 3.17 3.84 -17.98
C THR A 151 4.26 2.90 -17.49
N GLU A 152 5.25 2.59 -18.33
CA GLU A 152 6.37 1.70 -18.02
C GLU A 152 7.37 2.40 -17.10
N TRP A 153 7.62 3.68 -17.33
CA TRP A 153 8.33 4.54 -16.37
C TRP A 153 7.63 4.57 -15.00
N ASN A 154 6.29 4.72 -14.99
CA ASN A 154 5.53 4.70 -13.74
C ASN A 154 5.60 3.34 -13.02
N TYR A 155 5.70 2.22 -13.74
CA TYR A 155 5.95 0.91 -13.10
C TYR A 155 7.35 0.84 -12.52
N ALA A 156 8.38 1.34 -13.23
CA ALA A 156 9.75 1.42 -12.74
C ALA A 156 9.83 2.20 -11.42
N LEU A 157 9.26 3.42 -11.42
CA LEU A 157 9.18 4.28 -10.23
C LEU A 157 8.43 3.60 -9.08
N ALA A 158 7.29 2.96 -9.37
CA ALA A 158 6.49 2.28 -8.35
C ALA A 158 7.17 1.03 -7.77
N LEU A 159 8.06 0.37 -8.53
CA LEU A 159 8.84 -0.76 -8.05
C LEU A 159 10.06 -0.31 -7.28
N ALA A 160 10.80 0.70 -7.75
CA ALA A 160 11.93 1.30 -7.04
C ALA A 160 11.56 1.77 -5.62
N THR A 161 10.35 2.31 -5.45
CA THR A 161 9.92 2.89 -4.17
C THR A 161 9.21 1.92 -3.23
N ARG A 162 8.62 0.82 -3.75
CA ARG A 162 7.68 -0.03 -2.99
C ARG A 162 8.06 -1.51 -2.93
N TYR A 163 9.28 -1.88 -3.35
CA TYR A 163 9.78 -3.25 -3.17
C TYR A 163 10.18 -3.55 -1.72
N VAL A 164 10.50 -2.52 -0.93
CA VAL A 164 10.79 -2.63 0.50
C VAL A 164 9.52 -2.33 1.32
N GLY A 165 9.39 -2.99 2.48
CA GLY A 165 8.27 -2.77 3.41
C GLY A 165 8.23 -1.37 4.04
N ARG A 166 9.38 -0.69 4.14
CA ARG A 166 9.53 0.71 4.57
C ARG A 166 10.41 1.42 3.55
N THR A 167 9.90 2.50 2.96
CA THR A 167 10.66 3.35 2.04
C THR A 167 11.70 4.12 2.84
N THR A 168 12.97 4.04 2.44
CA THR A 168 14.08 4.79 3.02
C THR A 168 14.52 5.90 2.05
N GLU A 169 15.49 6.71 2.46
CA GLU A 169 16.03 7.80 1.64
C GLU A 169 16.65 7.29 0.34
N THR A 170 17.31 6.12 0.35
CA THR A 170 17.94 5.54 -0.85
C THR A 170 16.91 5.24 -1.94
N GLU A 171 15.75 4.65 -1.58
CA GLU A 171 14.68 4.40 -2.55
C GLU A 171 14.09 5.68 -3.13
N VAL A 172 14.07 6.76 -2.34
CA VAL A 172 13.64 8.07 -2.80
C VAL A 172 14.66 8.64 -3.79
N GLU A 173 15.96 8.58 -3.49
CA GLU A 173 17.02 9.01 -4.40
C GLU A 173 16.95 8.27 -5.74
N TYR A 174 16.83 6.93 -5.72
CA TYR A 174 16.65 6.14 -6.95
C TYR A 174 15.41 6.55 -7.73
N ALA A 175 14.30 6.84 -7.04
CA ALA A 175 13.08 7.30 -7.71
C ALA A 175 13.26 8.68 -8.35
N LEU A 176 14.01 9.59 -7.72
CA LEU A 176 14.35 10.89 -8.29
C LEU A 176 15.30 10.77 -9.48
N LEU A 177 16.27 9.86 -9.43
CA LEU A 177 17.15 9.55 -10.57
C LEU A 177 16.36 9.04 -11.76
N LEU A 178 15.45 8.08 -11.54
CA LEU A 178 14.56 7.56 -12.59
C LEU A 178 13.62 8.64 -13.15
N TRP A 179 13.12 9.54 -12.30
CA TRP A 179 12.28 10.65 -12.75
C TRP A 179 13.09 11.65 -13.59
N ARG A 180 14.32 11.98 -13.18
CA ARG A 180 15.23 12.81 -13.96
C ARG A 180 15.55 12.18 -15.31
N GLU A 181 15.83 10.88 -15.33
CA GLU A 181 16.07 10.12 -16.56
C GLU A 181 14.85 10.18 -17.51
N MET A 182 13.67 9.89 -16.95
CA MET A 182 12.39 9.94 -17.66
C MET A 182 12.13 11.31 -18.32
N GLU A 183 12.33 12.41 -17.61
CA GLU A 183 12.03 13.75 -18.14
C GLU A 183 13.15 14.36 -18.99
N LYS A 184 14.42 14.16 -18.60
CA LYS A 184 15.57 14.82 -19.26
C LYS A 184 16.15 14.01 -20.42
N GLN A 185 16.29 12.69 -20.26
CA GLN A 185 16.92 11.86 -21.29
C GLN A 185 15.86 11.29 -22.24
N ALA A 186 14.75 10.79 -21.70
CA ALA A 186 13.68 10.21 -22.51
C ALA A 186 12.63 11.22 -23.00
N GLY A 187 12.66 12.47 -22.51
CA GLY A 187 11.68 13.51 -22.88
C GLY A 187 10.24 13.24 -22.44
N VAL A 188 10.00 12.22 -21.61
CA VAL A 188 8.65 11.81 -21.21
C VAL A 188 8.22 12.58 -19.98
N LYS A 189 7.33 13.57 -20.15
CA LYS A 189 6.81 14.34 -19.01
C LYS A 189 6.02 13.47 -18.02
N GLY A 190 6.32 13.65 -16.73
CA GLY A 190 5.57 13.04 -15.62
C GLY A 190 4.11 13.48 -15.58
N ASN A 191 3.23 12.59 -15.12
CA ASN A 191 1.81 12.88 -14.93
C ASN A 191 1.39 12.72 -13.46
N ASN A 192 0.09 12.85 -13.20
CA ASN A 192 -0.47 12.65 -11.86
C ASN A 192 -0.09 11.31 -11.21
N ILE A 193 0.14 10.24 -11.98
CA ILE A 193 0.58 8.95 -11.42
C ILE A 193 2.04 9.03 -10.99
N THR A 194 2.91 9.61 -11.83
CA THR A 194 4.33 9.83 -11.54
C THR A 194 4.51 10.59 -10.23
N PHE A 195 3.86 11.75 -10.12
CA PHE A 195 3.97 12.58 -8.92
C PHE A 195 3.32 11.94 -7.68
N ASN A 196 2.23 11.18 -7.82
CA ASN A 196 1.66 10.45 -6.69
C ASN A 196 2.62 9.38 -6.14
N ILE A 197 3.39 8.71 -7.01
CA ILE A 197 4.39 7.72 -6.57
C ILE A 197 5.53 8.43 -5.83
N LEU A 198 6.07 9.50 -6.41
CA LEU A 198 7.16 10.27 -5.81
C LEU A 198 6.74 10.89 -4.47
N PHE A 199 5.54 11.47 -4.40
CA PHE A 199 5.01 12.07 -3.18
C PHE A 199 4.77 11.02 -2.08
N ASP A 200 4.18 9.87 -2.42
CA ASP A 200 3.98 8.76 -1.46
C ASP A 200 5.32 8.21 -0.93
N ALA A 201 6.33 8.13 -1.79
CA ALA A 201 7.68 7.70 -1.41
C ALA A 201 8.35 8.71 -0.48
N ALA A 202 8.36 10.00 -0.85
CA ALA A 202 8.90 11.08 -0.03
C ALA A 202 8.22 11.14 1.34
N SER A 203 6.88 11.06 1.37
CA SER A 203 6.09 11.01 2.60
C SER A 203 6.58 9.90 3.52
N LYS A 204 6.67 8.67 3.01
CA LYS A 204 7.02 7.47 3.81
C LYS A 204 8.48 7.44 4.27
N ALA A 205 9.37 8.05 3.50
CA ALA A 205 10.76 8.24 3.90
C ALA A 205 10.92 9.32 4.97
N GLY A 206 9.88 10.15 5.21
CA GLY A 206 9.96 11.29 6.13
C GLY A 206 10.66 12.51 5.53
N ASN A 207 10.94 12.51 4.23
CA ASN A 207 11.50 13.67 3.54
C ASN A 207 10.36 14.64 3.17
N PHE A 208 9.92 15.40 4.16
CA PHE A 208 8.77 16.29 4.03
C PHE A 208 9.03 17.48 3.11
N GLN A 209 10.25 18.01 3.10
CA GLN A 209 10.69 19.07 2.17
C GLN A 209 10.57 18.63 0.71
N LEU A 210 10.95 17.39 0.38
CA LEU A 210 10.74 16.86 -0.95
C LEU A 210 9.24 16.71 -1.28
N GLY A 211 8.43 16.27 -0.32
CA GLY A 211 6.97 16.22 -0.47
C GLY A 211 6.38 17.59 -0.84
N GLU A 212 6.82 18.66 -0.16
CA GLU A 212 6.46 20.05 -0.45
C GLU A 212 6.84 20.48 -1.85
N MET A 213 8.09 20.24 -2.24
CA MET A 213 8.59 20.57 -3.58
C MET A 213 7.77 19.86 -4.67
N LEU A 214 7.47 18.57 -4.49
CA LEU A 214 6.66 17.79 -5.43
C LEU A 214 5.23 18.32 -5.53
N TRP A 215 4.63 18.74 -4.41
CA TRP A 215 3.29 19.33 -4.40
C TRP A 215 3.26 20.68 -5.15
N LYS A 216 4.27 21.55 -4.91
CA LYS A 216 4.43 22.83 -5.64
C LYS A 216 4.62 22.60 -7.13
N GLU A 217 5.44 21.63 -7.51
CA GLU A 217 5.68 21.28 -8.91
C GLU A 217 4.40 20.81 -9.62
N MET A 218 3.58 19.99 -8.93
CA MET A 218 2.27 19.59 -9.47
C MET A 218 1.34 20.79 -9.71
N LYS A 219 1.31 21.76 -8.79
CA LYS A 219 0.52 23.00 -8.94
C LYS A 219 1.05 23.88 -10.08
N ALA A 220 2.37 24.10 -10.14
CA ALA A 220 3.02 24.88 -11.19
C ALA A 220 2.74 24.31 -12.59
N ARG A 221 2.76 22.97 -12.71
CA ARG A 221 2.41 22.24 -13.95
C ARG A 221 0.90 22.10 -14.18
N LYS A 222 0.05 22.66 -13.32
CA LYS A 222 -1.42 22.54 -13.36
C LYS A 222 -1.92 21.08 -13.41
N ILE A 223 -1.20 20.17 -12.76
CA ILE A 223 -1.57 18.76 -12.67
C ILE A 223 -2.72 18.64 -11.66
N ARG A 224 -3.88 18.18 -12.13
CA ARG A 224 -5.06 18.00 -11.28
C ARG A 224 -4.84 16.90 -10.24
N PHE A 225 -5.01 17.24 -8.96
CA PHE A 225 -5.01 16.27 -7.87
C PHE A 225 -6.18 15.31 -7.98
N ASN A 226 -5.87 14.01 -8.00
CA ASN A 226 -6.85 12.95 -7.96
C ASN A 226 -7.10 12.48 -6.51
N ARG A 227 -8.07 11.58 -6.33
CA ARG A 227 -8.37 10.93 -5.05
C ARG A 227 -7.11 10.42 -4.32
N TYR A 228 -6.22 9.74 -5.04
CA TYR A 228 -5.01 9.16 -4.46
C TYR A 228 -4.12 10.22 -3.84
N HIS A 229 -3.86 11.31 -4.57
CA HIS A 229 -3.04 12.43 -4.07
C HIS A 229 -3.63 13.03 -2.80
N ARG A 230 -4.96 13.24 -2.77
CA ARG A 230 -5.66 13.83 -1.62
C ARG A 230 -5.61 12.93 -0.38
N VAL A 231 -5.72 11.62 -0.54
CA VAL A 231 -5.51 10.66 0.56
C VAL A 231 -4.05 10.65 1.00
N SER A 232 -3.09 10.73 0.06
CA SER A 232 -1.67 10.87 0.39
C SER A 232 -1.36 12.15 1.14
N LEU A 233 -2.02 13.28 0.85
CA LEU A 233 -1.88 14.53 1.61
C LEU A 233 -2.33 14.38 3.07
N ILE A 234 -3.48 13.73 3.31
CA ILE A 234 -3.94 13.41 4.68
C ILE A 234 -2.91 12.55 5.42
N PHE A 235 -2.32 11.57 4.73
CA PHE A 235 -1.30 10.71 5.32
C PHE A 235 0.02 11.45 5.59
N PHE A 236 0.40 12.36 4.69
CA PHE A 236 1.59 13.19 4.77
C PHE A 236 1.54 14.10 6.01
N PHE A 237 0.47 14.88 6.19
CA PHE A 237 0.33 15.72 7.40
C PHE A 237 0.25 14.88 8.68
N GLY A 238 -0.36 13.69 8.61
CA GLY A 238 -0.35 12.75 9.73
C GLY A 238 1.03 12.16 10.05
N LEU A 239 1.97 12.14 9.10
CA LEU A 239 3.37 11.77 9.33
C LEU A 239 4.19 12.94 9.87
N GLN A 240 3.84 14.17 9.51
CA GLN A 240 4.39 15.39 10.11
C GLN A 240 3.83 15.68 11.53
N GLU A 241 2.90 14.85 12.01
CA GLU A 241 2.18 15.06 13.28
C GLU A 241 1.37 16.38 13.31
N ASN A 242 1.08 16.95 12.15
CA ASN A 242 0.31 18.19 12.00
C ASN A 242 -1.20 17.90 11.88
N ALA A 243 -1.91 17.98 13.00
CA ALA A 243 -3.35 17.70 13.06
C ALA A 243 -4.19 18.65 12.20
N ASP A 244 -3.83 19.93 12.15
CA ASP A 244 -4.59 20.93 11.38
C ASP A 244 -4.39 20.75 9.88
N GLY A 245 -3.17 20.40 9.45
CA GLY A 245 -2.90 19.96 8.08
C GLY A 245 -3.73 18.73 7.69
N VAL A 246 -3.93 17.78 8.59
CA VAL A 246 -4.82 16.62 8.36
C VAL A 246 -6.27 17.07 8.15
N ARG A 247 -6.77 18.00 8.99
CA ARG A 247 -8.13 18.57 8.86
C ARG A 247 -8.28 19.34 7.54
N ALA A 248 -7.28 20.14 7.16
CA ALA A 248 -7.25 20.92 5.92
C ALA A 248 -7.24 20.00 4.69
N ALA A 249 -6.39 18.97 4.66
CA ALA A 249 -6.33 18.01 3.55
C ALA A 249 -7.63 17.20 3.40
N TYR A 250 -8.26 16.83 4.52
CA TYR A 250 -9.57 16.17 4.48
C TYR A 250 -10.68 17.10 3.96
N LYS A 251 -10.70 18.36 4.41
CA LYS A 251 -11.61 19.40 3.91
C LYS A 251 -11.45 19.57 2.40
N GLU A 252 -10.21 19.70 1.92
CA GLU A 252 -9.90 19.83 0.49
C GLU A 252 -10.45 18.63 -0.31
N MET A 253 -10.30 17.39 0.20
CA MET A 253 -10.84 16.18 -0.44
C MET A 253 -12.36 16.22 -0.58
N VAL A 254 -13.06 16.63 0.48
CA VAL A 254 -14.54 16.73 0.49
C VAL A 254 -15.01 17.86 -0.43
N GLU A 255 -14.30 18.98 -0.46
CA GLU A 255 -14.63 20.15 -1.28
C GLU A 255 -14.40 19.92 -2.76
N ALA A 256 -13.34 19.21 -3.14
CA ALA A 256 -13.05 18.82 -4.53
C ALA A 256 -14.02 17.79 -5.12
N GLY A 257 -14.98 17.33 -4.32
CA GLY A 257 -16.01 16.43 -4.80
C GLY A 257 -15.58 14.97 -4.87
N GLU A 258 -14.54 14.56 -4.16
CA GLU A 258 -14.15 13.13 -4.12
C GLU A 258 -15.11 12.32 -3.24
N MET A 259 -15.18 11.00 -3.48
CA MET A 259 -15.93 10.07 -2.63
C MET A 259 -15.11 9.65 -1.41
N VAL A 260 -15.69 9.83 -0.23
CA VAL A 260 -15.09 9.42 1.05
C VAL A 260 -15.51 7.97 1.33
N ASP A 261 -14.54 7.05 1.32
CA ASP A 261 -14.77 5.62 1.61
C ASP A 261 -14.09 5.23 2.93
N THR A 262 -14.23 3.96 3.32
CA THR A 262 -13.53 3.35 4.46
C THR A 262 -12.00 3.53 4.38
N VAL A 263 -11.38 3.51 3.20
CA VAL A 263 -9.92 3.70 3.06
C VAL A 263 -9.49 5.12 3.43
N ALA A 264 -10.23 6.14 2.96
CA ALA A 264 -9.97 7.52 3.28
C ALA A 264 -10.20 7.80 4.77
N LEU A 265 -11.29 7.28 5.34
CA LEU A 265 -11.57 7.45 6.78
C LEU A 265 -10.55 6.72 7.66
N ASN A 266 -10.10 5.52 7.26
CA ASN A 266 -9.00 4.83 7.94
C ASN A 266 -7.69 5.62 7.87
N CYS A 267 -7.42 6.30 6.75
CA CYS A 267 -6.27 7.19 6.62
C CYS A 267 -6.37 8.36 7.61
N VAL A 268 -7.53 9.01 7.69
CA VAL A 268 -7.80 10.09 8.66
C VAL A 268 -7.64 9.61 10.10
N ILE A 269 -8.18 8.44 10.45
CA ILE A 269 -8.03 7.85 11.80
C ILE A 269 -6.55 7.64 12.13
N VAL A 270 -5.78 6.98 11.26
CA VAL A 270 -4.32 6.78 11.49
C VAL A 270 -3.60 8.11 11.64
N SER A 271 -3.90 9.09 10.80
CA SER A 271 -3.26 10.40 10.86
C SER A 271 -3.56 11.10 12.18
N PHE A 272 -4.81 11.15 12.65
CA PHE A 272 -5.11 11.75 13.96
C PHE A 272 -4.51 11.01 15.14
N LEU A 273 -4.47 9.68 15.10
CA LEU A 273 -3.83 8.90 16.16
C LEU A 273 -2.33 9.22 16.27
N ARG A 274 -1.64 9.44 15.15
CA ARG A 274 -0.23 9.89 15.12
C ARG A 274 -0.05 11.30 15.65
N CYS A 275 -0.95 12.21 15.31
CA CYS A 275 -0.97 13.56 15.89
C CYS A 275 -1.34 13.60 17.39
N GLY A 276 -1.63 12.46 18.02
CA GLY A 276 -2.08 12.39 19.43
C GLY A 276 -3.56 12.75 19.65
N GLU A 277 -4.30 13.06 18.58
CA GLU A 277 -5.70 13.53 18.57
C GLU A 277 -6.69 12.36 18.61
N GLN A 278 -6.67 11.62 19.71
CA GLN A 278 -7.45 10.37 19.84
C GLN A 278 -8.96 10.60 19.81
N GLU A 279 -9.43 11.70 20.38
CA GLU A 279 -10.85 12.01 20.37
C GLU A 279 -11.35 12.29 18.96
N ALA A 280 -10.56 12.99 18.13
CA ALA A 280 -10.87 13.21 16.73
C ALA A 280 -10.91 11.88 15.95
N ALA A 281 -9.92 11.00 16.18
CA ALA A 281 -9.91 9.66 15.61
C ALA A 281 -11.16 8.83 15.99
N LEU A 282 -11.57 8.87 17.27
CA LEU A 282 -12.77 8.18 17.74
C LEU A 282 -14.07 8.80 17.22
N LYS A 283 -14.12 10.12 17.02
CA LYS A 283 -15.26 10.80 16.36
C LYS A 283 -15.42 10.30 14.91
N VAL A 284 -14.32 10.15 14.17
CA VAL A 284 -14.32 9.58 12.82
C VAL A 284 -14.79 8.12 12.85
N TYR A 285 -14.29 7.33 13.79
CA TYR A 285 -14.71 5.93 13.97
C TYR A 285 -16.20 5.80 14.30
N ASN A 286 -16.72 6.61 15.22
CA ASN A 286 -18.13 6.61 15.59
C ASN A 286 -19.03 7.04 14.42
N TYR A 287 -18.54 7.96 13.58
CA TYR A 287 -19.21 8.29 12.32
C TYR A 287 -19.32 7.06 11.41
N MET A 288 -18.22 6.31 11.23
CA MET A 288 -18.20 5.06 10.44
C MET A 288 -19.18 4.02 10.98
N LYS A 289 -19.27 3.85 12.29
CA LYS A 289 -20.25 2.94 12.91
C LYS A 289 -21.69 3.36 12.59
N GLY A 290 -22.00 4.64 12.79
CA GLY A 290 -23.35 5.17 12.58
C GLY A 290 -23.82 5.16 11.12
N THR A 291 -22.90 5.18 10.14
CA THR A 291 -23.22 5.04 8.71
C THR A 291 -23.12 3.60 8.21
N GLY A 292 -22.20 2.81 8.77
CA GLY A 292 -21.93 1.42 8.39
C GLY A 292 -23.11 0.48 8.63
N SER A 293 -23.86 0.65 9.73
CA SER A 293 -25.05 -0.18 10.03
C SER A 293 -26.17 -0.08 8.99
N LYS A 294 -26.15 0.91 8.09
CA LYS A 294 -27.19 1.10 7.05
C LYS A 294 -26.74 0.70 5.65
N ALA A 295 -25.45 0.46 5.44
CA ALA A 295 -24.83 0.25 4.14
C ALA A 295 -24.09 -1.09 4.07
N ALA A 296 -24.70 -2.15 4.58
CA ALA A 296 -24.25 -3.54 4.42
C ALA A 296 -24.39 -4.03 2.96
N VAL A 297 -24.13 -3.17 1.98
CA VAL A 297 -23.89 -3.61 0.62
C VAL A 297 -22.46 -4.12 0.59
N ASN A 298 -22.34 -5.44 0.54
CA ASN A 298 -21.13 -6.23 0.38
C ASN A 298 -20.21 -5.66 -0.72
N PHE A 299 -19.40 -4.65 -0.39
CA PHE A 299 -18.19 -4.39 -1.16
C PHE A 299 -17.34 -5.66 -1.04
N PRO A 300 -16.94 -6.26 -2.16
CA PRO A 300 -16.36 -7.58 -2.12
C PRO A 300 -15.08 -7.51 -1.29
N ARG A 301 -14.95 -8.45 -0.33
CA ARG A 301 -13.83 -8.54 0.63
C ARG A 301 -12.51 -8.26 -0.06
N LYS A 302 -11.63 -7.55 0.65
CA LYS A 302 -10.41 -6.94 0.13
C LYS A 302 -9.39 -7.98 -0.35
N ASP A 303 -9.61 -8.48 -1.55
CA ASP A 303 -8.52 -9.00 -2.38
C ASP A 303 -7.86 -7.80 -3.06
N TYR A 304 -6.53 -7.73 -3.07
CA TYR A 304 -5.74 -6.72 -3.80
C TYR A 304 -6.23 -6.50 -5.26
N PHE A 305 -6.90 -7.50 -5.83
CA PHE A 305 -7.52 -7.52 -7.15
C PHE A 305 -8.82 -6.72 -7.25
N LYS A 306 -9.66 -6.72 -6.20
CA LYS A 306 -10.92 -5.98 -6.13
C LYS A 306 -10.70 -4.49 -5.92
N ASP A 307 -9.59 -4.09 -5.28
CA ASP A 307 -9.24 -2.67 -5.04
C ASP A 307 -9.16 -1.84 -6.33
N GLN A 308 -8.71 -2.40 -7.47
CA GLN A 308 -8.66 -1.68 -8.75
C GLN A 308 -10.06 -1.41 -9.32
N VAL A 309 -10.99 -2.35 -9.13
CA VAL A 309 -12.38 -2.20 -9.57
C VAL A 309 -13.09 -1.19 -8.69
N VAL A 310 -12.94 -1.31 -7.37
CA VAL A 310 -13.46 -0.35 -6.38
C VAL A 310 -12.96 1.06 -6.68
N THR A 311 -11.67 1.23 -6.92
CA THR A 311 -11.09 2.53 -7.28
C THR A 311 -11.76 3.11 -8.53
N LYS A 312 -11.94 2.31 -9.59
CA LYS A 312 -12.59 2.77 -10.82
C LYS A 312 -14.03 3.19 -10.58
N ILE A 313 -14.77 2.42 -9.77
CA ILE A 313 -16.14 2.75 -9.37
C ILE A 313 -16.18 4.07 -8.60
N LEU A 314 -15.28 4.27 -7.63
CA LEU A 314 -15.19 5.51 -6.88
C LEU A 314 -14.83 6.72 -7.76
N PHE A 315 -13.95 6.54 -8.75
CA PHE A 315 -13.67 7.58 -9.74
C PHE A 315 -14.88 7.89 -10.61
N MET A 316 -15.61 6.86 -11.05
CA MET A 316 -16.86 7.02 -11.79
C MET A 316 -17.88 7.77 -10.93
N PHE A 317 -18.09 7.39 -9.67
CA PHE A 317 -18.99 8.07 -8.73
C PHE A 317 -18.59 9.53 -8.50
N ALA A 318 -17.30 9.81 -8.34
CA ALA A 318 -16.81 11.18 -8.20
C ALA A 318 -17.03 11.99 -9.49
N SER A 319 -16.84 11.39 -10.66
CA SER A 319 -17.09 12.04 -11.95
C SER A 319 -18.58 12.33 -12.16
N VAL A 320 -19.44 11.33 -11.96
CA VAL A 320 -20.90 11.48 -12.06
C VAL A 320 -21.41 12.48 -11.02
N GLY A 321 -20.92 12.43 -9.79
CA GLY A 321 -21.30 13.38 -8.75
C GLY A 321 -20.80 14.81 -8.97
N ARG A 322 -19.84 15.03 -9.88
CA ARG A 322 -19.43 16.37 -10.36
C ARG A 322 -20.31 16.86 -11.50
N MET A 323 -20.76 15.97 -12.38
CA MET A 323 -21.67 16.29 -13.49
C MET A 323 -23.11 16.47 -13.02
N VAL A 324 -23.57 15.63 -12.09
CA VAL A 324 -24.93 15.61 -11.52
C VAL A 324 -24.82 15.70 -9.99
N PRO A 325 -24.77 16.92 -9.43
CA PRO A 325 -24.60 17.11 -7.99
C PRO A 325 -25.74 16.54 -7.13
N GLU A 326 -26.91 16.29 -7.71
CA GLU A 326 -28.09 15.72 -7.05
C GLU A 326 -27.92 14.25 -6.64
N LEU A 327 -27.20 13.46 -7.46
CA LEU A 327 -26.96 12.04 -7.20
C LEU A 327 -25.81 11.81 -6.22
N ARG A 328 -24.97 12.83 -5.98
CA ARG A 328 -23.80 12.76 -5.10
C ARG A 328 -24.11 12.19 -3.70
N PRO A 329 -25.18 12.64 -2.99
CA PRO A 329 -25.63 12.03 -1.74
C PRO A 329 -25.85 10.52 -1.75
N GLN A 330 -26.39 9.97 -2.85
CA GLN A 330 -26.70 8.54 -2.99
C GLN A 330 -25.41 7.77 -3.31
N LEU A 331 -24.60 8.30 -4.24
CA LEU A 331 -23.29 7.73 -4.59
C LEU A 331 -22.34 7.69 -3.38
N GLN A 332 -22.42 8.68 -2.49
CA GLN A 332 -21.63 8.73 -1.26
C GLN A 332 -22.08 7.69 -0.22
N GLU A 333 -23.36 7.32 -0.20
CA GLU A 333 -23.86 6.20 0.64
C GLU A 333 -23.39 4.85 0.08
N LEU A 334 -23.37 4.74 -1.25
CA LEU A 334 -22.82 3.57 -1.95
C LEU A 334 -21.30 3.45 -1.86
N ALA A 335 -20.57 4.50 -1.46
CA ALA A 335 -19.11 4.46 -1.40
C ALA A 335 -18.56 3.57 -0.26
N GLY A 336 -19.41 3.09 0.65
CA GLY A 336 -19.02 2.22 1.76
C GLY A 336 -18.18 2.95 2.81
N THR A 337 -18.78 3.25 3.96
CA THR A 337 -18.09 3.90 5.10
C THR A 337 -18.09 3.03 6.35
N ALA A 338 -18.43 1.75 6.21
CA ALA A 338 -18.44 0.80 7.32
C ALA A 338 -17.01 0.52 7.82
N PRO A 339 -16.82 0.32 9.14
CA PRO A 339 -15.56 -0.16 9.69
C PRO A 339 -15.16 -1.50 9.06
N ASP A 340 -13.91 -1.60 8.63
CA ASP A 340 -13.34 -2.85 8.10
C ASP A 340 -12.31 -3.43 9.08
N MET A 341 -11.79 -4.63 8.77
CA MET A 341 -10.67 -5.25 9.50
C MET A 341 -9.52 -4.26 9.77
N ARG A 342 -9.21 -3.41 8.78
CA ARG A 342 -8.09 -2.48 8.88
C ARG A 342 -8.40 -1.37 9.90
N THR A 343 -9.64 -0.89 9.97
CA THR A 343 -10.10 0.06 10.99
C THR A 343 -9.81 -0.48 12.38
N TYR A 344 -10.26 -1.70 12.68
CA TYR A 344 -10.05 -2.33 13.99
C TYR A 344 -8.58 -2.62 14.27
N ARG A 345 -7.81 -3.09 13.29
CA ARG A 345 -6.37 -3.27 13.41
C ARG A 345 -5.65 -1.97 13.80
N ILE A 346 -6.03 -0.83 13.21
CA ILE A 346 -5.45 0.48 13.53
C ILE A 346 -5.75 0.84 14.99
N LEU A 347 -7.01 0.72 15.41
CA LEU A 347 -7.46 1.06 16.75
C LEU A 347 -6.86 0.16 17.83
N ILE A 348 -6.88 -1.16 17.62
CA ILE A 348 -6.31 -2.15 18.54
C ILE A 348 -4.80 -1.96 18.67
N LYS A 349 -4.10 -1.69 17.55
CA LYS A 349 -2.66 -1.38 17.61
C LYS A 349 -2.41 -0.14 18.47
N HIS A 350 -3.14 0.95 18.25
CA HIS A 350 -2.94 2.19 19.02
C HIS A 350 -3.29 2.03 20.50
N PHE A 351 -4.53 1.63 20.80
CA PHE A 351 -5.01 1.54 22.18
C PHE A 351 -4.38 0.38 22.94
N GLY A 352 -4.11 -0.75 22.29
CA GLY A 352 -3.44 -1.89 22.89
C GLY A 352 -1.94 -1.68 23.04
N VAL A 353 -1.20 -1.49 21.94
CA VAL A 353 0.27 -1.50 21.96
C VAL A 353 0.84 -0.20 22.52
N GLU A 354 0.30 0.95 22.13
CA GLU A 354 0.88 2.25 22.48
C GLU A 354 0.35 2.76 23.83
N ARG A 355 -0.95 2.57 24.12
CA ARG A 355 -1.58 3.07 25.35
C ARG A 355 -1.79 2.02 26.45
N GLY A 356 -1.88 0.73 26.12
CA GLY A 356 -2.16 -0.32 27.10
C GLY A 356 -3.60 -0.37 27.62
N ASP A 357 -4.54 0.29 26.93
CA ASP A 357 -5.97 0.29 27.28
C ASP A 357 -6.64 -1.00 26.76
N LEU A 358 -6.64 -2.02 27.62
CA LEU A 358 -7.27 -3.30 27.32
C LEU A 358 -8.81 -3.21 27.26
N GLY A 359 -9.42 -2.27 27.98
CA GLY A 359 -10.88 -2.11 28.00
C GLY A 359 -11.40 -1.73 26.62
N ARG A 360 -10.76 -0.74 25.99
CA ARG A 360 -11.08 -0.38 24.60
C ARG A 360 -10.74 -1.49 23.62
N VAL A 361 -9.64 -2.22 23.79
CA VAL A 361 -9.30 -3.36 22.93
C VAL A 361 -10.38 -4.44 22.98
N ALA A 362 -10.89 -4.78 24.18
CA ALA A 362 -11.99 -5.72 24.33
C ALA A 362 -13.28 -5.22 23.65
N GLN A 363 -13.64 -3.94 23.86
CA GLN A 363 -14.77 -3.32 23.17
C GLN A 363 -14.64 -3.43 21.64
N PHE A 364 -13.46 -3.17 21.09
CA PHE A 364 -13.24 -3.28 19.65
C PHE A 364 -13.37 -4.72 19.14
N LEU A 365 -12.94 -5.72 19.91
CA LEU A 365 -13.12 -7.14 19.54
C LEU A 365 -14.59 -7.56 19.61
N ASP A 366 -15.34 -7.08 20.61
CA ASP A 366 -16.78 -7.33 20.71
C ASP A 366 -17.53 -6.66 19.54
N GLU A 367 -17.16 -5.42 19.19
CA GLU A 367 -17.70 -4.72 18.03
C GLU A 367 -17.34 -5.46 16.73
N MET A 368 -16.12 -5.97 16.55
CA MET A 368 -15.75 -6.79 15.39
C MET A 368 -16.67 -8.01 15.24
N TRP A 369 -17.00 -8.67 16.35
CA TRP A 369 -17.93 -9.80 16.35
C TRP A 369 -19.35 -9.36 15.97
N GLN A 370 -19.84 -8.24 16.53
CA GLN A 370 -21.17 -7.69 16.21
C GLN A 370 -21.33 -7.26 14.75
N PHE A 371 -20.28 -6.71 14.14
CA PHE A 371 -20.28 -6.28 12.75
C PHE A 371 -19.85 -7.37 11.76
N GLU A 372 -19.71 -8.62 12.22
CA GLU A 372 -19.27 -9.77 11.41
C GLU A 372 -17.95 -9.50 10.65
N VAL A 373 -17.08 -8.69 11.24
CA VAL A 373 -15.75 -8.43 10.69
C VAL A 373 -14.86 -9.62 11.08
N PRO A 374 -14.20 -10.29 10.11
CA PRO A 374 -13.34 -11.42 10.43
C PRO A 374 -12.21 -10.98 11.37
N VAL A 375 -11.52 -11.93 12.01
CA VAL A 375 -10.34 -11.63 12.83
C VAL A 375 -9.11 -12.25 12.16
N ASP A 376 -8.23 -11.41 11.64
CA ASP A 376 -7.00 -11.84 10.97
C ASP A 376 -5.86 -12.03 11.98
N GLY A 377 -4.83 -12.78 11.57
CA GLY A 377 -3.60 -12.95 12.35
C GLY A 377 -2.92 -11.64 12.76
N SER A 378 -3.16 -10.55 12.01
CA SER A 378 -2.64 -9.22 12.34
C SER A 378 -3.25 -8.61 13.61
N VAL A 379 -4.49 -8.96 13.95
CA VAL A 379 -5.16 -8.54 15.19
C VAL A 379 -4.56 -9.29 16.37
N PHE A 380 -4.40 -10.61 16.26
CA PHE A 380 -3.70 -11.43 17.25
C PHE A 380 -2.27 -10.93 17.48
N LEU A 381 -1.52 -10.63 16.41
CA LEU A 381 -0.19 -10.05 16.51
C LEU A 381 -0.19 -8.75 17.34
N ALA A 382 -1.11 -7.84 17.06
CA ALA A 382 -1.21 -6.58 17.80
C ALA A 382 -1.51 -6.82 19.30
N ILE A 383 -2.37 -7.78 19.61
CA ILE A 383 -2.69 -8.16 20.99
C ILE A 383 -1.49 -8.78 21.69
N PHE A 384 -0.77 -9.73 21.08
CA PHE A 384 0.43 -10.32 21.69
C PHE A 384 1.53 -9.28 21.91
N VAL A 385 1.75 -8.36 20.97
CA VAL A 385 2.68 -7.24 21.16
C VAL A 385 2.23 -6.36 22.34
N ALA A 386 0.93 -6.12 22.51
CA ALA A 386 0.42 -5.35 23.64
C ALA A 386 0.62 -6.08 24.99
N PHE A 387 0.39 -7.40 25.05
CA PHE A 387 0.71 -8.21 26.23
C PHE A 387 2.21 -8.22 26.53
N GLU A 388 3.07 -8.31 25.51
CA GLU A 388 4.52 -8.21 25.70
C GLU A 388 4.92 -6.83 26.26
N LYS A 389 4.28 -5.73 25.85
CA LYS A 389 4.65 -4.41 26.38
C LYS A 389 4.11 -4.14 27.79
N HIS A 390 2.83 -4.44 28.03
CA HIS A 390 2.08 -3.99 29.21
C HIS A 390 1.79 -5.09 30.23
N GLY A 391 2.02 -6.36 29.87
CA GLY A 391 1.87 -7.51 30.75
C GLY A 391 3.04 -7.67 31.73
N GLY A 392 2.84 -8.54 32.73
CA GLY A 392 3.84 -8.87 33.75
C GLY A 392 4.07 -7.80 34.82
N LYS A 393 3.28 -6.71 34.82
CA LYS A 393 3.31 -5.65 35.86
C LYS A 393 2.22 -5.89 36.91
N ALA A 394 2.53 -5.63 38.19
CA ALA A 394 1.55 -5.71 39.27
C ALA A 394 0.34 -4.79 38.97
N PHE A 395 -0.87 -5.29 39.22
CA PHE A 395 -2.14 -4.60 38.97
C PHE A 395 -2.43 -4.24 37.50
N SER A 396 -1.66 -4.78 36.54
CA SER A 396 -1.97 -4.62 35.12
C SER A 396 -3.25 -5.36 34.75
N ALA A 397 -4.10 -4.72 33.93
CA ALA A 397 -5.26 -5.39 33.33
C ALA A 397 -4.86 -6.54 32.38
N TRP A 398 -3.60 -6.58 31.95
CA TRP A 398 -3.00 -7.57 31.05
C TRP A 398 -2.54 -8.82 31.83
N THR A 399 -3.51 -9.56 32.37
CA THR A 399 -3.26 -10.76 33.19
C THR A 399 -2.90 -12.00 32.36
N PRO A 400 -2.10 -12.95 32.89
CA PRO A 400 -1.79 -14.21 32.19
C PRO A 400 -3.03 -15.04 31.83
N ALA A 401 -4.05 -15.07 32.70
CA ALA A 401 -5.31 -15.78 32.41
C ALA A 401 -6.03 -15.25 31.15
N ARG A 402 -5.90 -13.95 30.84
CA ARG A 402 -6.45 -13.36 29.61
C ARG A 402 -5.59 -13.69 28.40
N LEU A 403 -4.26 -13.75 28.57
CA LEU A 403 -3.35 -14.18 27.51
C LEU A 403 -3.64 -15.61 27.06
N GLU A 404 -3.91 -16.52 28.00
CA GLU A 404 -4.34 -17.90 27.69
C GLU A 404 -5.65 -17.94 26.89
N LYS A 405 -6.63 -17.08 27.22
CA LYS A 405 -7.87 -16.97 26.43
C LYS A 405 -7.58 -16.55 24.99
N VAL A 406 -6.69 -15.57 24.78
CA VAL A 406 -6.30 -15.11 23.44
C VAL A 406 -5.59 -16.23 22.67
N LEU A 407 -4.69 -16.99 23.30
CA LEU A 407 -4.04 -18.13 22.67
C LEU A 407 -5.06 -19.22 22.30
N SER A 408 -5.97 -19.57 23.21
CA SER A 408 -7.01 -20.58 22.93
C SER A 408 -7.92 -20.15 21.77
N ALA A 409 -8.25 -18.85 21.66
CA ALA A 409 -9.02 -18.31 20.56
C ALA A 409 -8.23 -18.39 19.23
N LEU A 410 -6.93 -18.08 19.24
CA LEU A 410 -6.06 -18.23 18.08
C LEU A 410 -6.00 -19.68 17.60
N LEU A 411 -5.73 -20.62 18.50
CA LEU A 411 -5.59 -22.04 18.17
C LEU A 411 -6.90 -22.62 17.63
N ARG A 412 -8.05 -22.28 18.24
CA ARG A 412 -9.36 -22.65 17.70
C ARG A 412 -9.58 -22.09 16.31
N ALA A 413 -9.26 -20.82 16.07
CA ALA A 413 -9.43 -20.20 14.77
C ALA A 413 -8.56 -20.84 13.67
N ILE A 414 -7.36 -21.32 14.03
CA ILE A 414 -6.49 -22.11 13.15
C ILE A 414 -7.08 -23.49 12.88
N ASP A 415 -7.57 -24.17 13.93
CA ASP A 415 -8.18 -25.50 13.80
C ASP A 415 -9.43 -25.48 12.91
N TYR A 416 -10.22 -24.39 12.95
CA TYR A 416 -11.35 -24.15 12.04
C TYR A 416 -10.95 -23.70 10.62
N LYS A 417 -9.65 -23.59 10.32
CA LYS A 417 -9.12 -23.12 9.02
C LYS A 417 -9.74 -21.82 8.55
N THR A 418 -9.86 -20.84 9.46
CA THR A 418 -10.39 -19.52 9.14
C THR A 418 -9.56 -18.88 8.01
N GLU A 419 -10.22 -18.40 6.95
CA GLU A 419 -9.55 -17.77 5.81
C GLU A 419 -8.63 -16.63 6.25
N GLY A 420 -7.37 -16.64 5.80
CA GLY A 420 -6.40 -15.57 6.07
C GLY A 420 -5.64 -15.68 7.40
N LEU A 421 -5.93 -16.69 8.23
CA LEU A 421 -5.20 -16.94 9.47
C LEU A 421 -4.20 -18.09 9.29
N TYR A 422 -2.91 -17.78 9.46
CA TYR A 422 -1.82 -18.76 9.44
C TYR A 422 -0.78 -18.43 10.52
N LEU A 423 -0.11 -19.47 11.01
CA LEU A 423 1.01 -19.32 11.94
C LEU A 423 2.26 -18.84 11.19
N ASP A 424 2.47 -17.52 11.17
CA ASP A 424 3.72 -16.93 10.69
C ASP A 424 4.78 -16.89 11.79
N THR A 425 6.06 -16.93 11.40
CA THR A 425 7.21 -16.88 12.32
C THR A 425 7.15 -15.65 13.22
N TRP A 426 6.71 -14.52 12.68
CA TRP A 426 6.50 -13.28 13.42
C TRP A 426 5.41 -13.38 14.48
N LEU A 427 4.25 -13.94 14.15
CA LEU A 427 3.13 -14.08 15.08
C LEU A 427 3.52 -14.95 16.27
N MET A 428 4.12 -16.11 16.00
CA MET A 428 4.58 -17.02 17.03
C MET A 428 5.69 -16.40 17.88
N GLY A 429 6.66 -15.72 17.27
CA GLY A 429 7.73 -15.08 18.02
C GLY A 429 7.25 -13.98 18.98
N TRP A 430 6.19 -13.24 18.62
CA TRP A 430 5.56 -12.28 19.55
C TRP A 430 4.69 -12.95 20.61
N ALA A 431 3.96 -14.01 20.27
CA ALA A 431 3.20 -14.78 21.24
C ALA A 431 4.13 -15.37 22.32
N LEU A 432 5.23 -16.02 21.92
CA LEU A 432 6.20 -16.60 22.86
C LEU A 432 6.82 -15.54 23.78
N ARG A 433 7.18 -14.37 23.25
CA ARG A 433 7.67 -13.25 24.07
C ARG A 433 6.63 -12.75 25.07
N ALA A 434 5.36 -12.68 24.68
CA ALA A 434 4.28 -12.31 25.58
C ALA A 434 4.13 -13.32 26.73
N PHE A 435 4.20 -14.63 26.44
CA PHE A 435 4.13 -15.69 27.44
C PHE A 435 5.36 -15.71 28.37
N MET A 436 6.56 -15.49 27.84
CA MET A 436 7.78 -15.36 28.64
C MET A 436 7.68 -14.24 29.69
N LYS A 437 7.01 -13.13 29.34
CA LYS A 437 6.88 -11.98 30.23
C LYS A 437 5.70 -12.07 31.20
N CYS A 438 4.56 -12.59 30.74
CA CYS A 438 3.32 -12.61 31.53
C CYS A 438 3.16 -13.86 32.39
N ALA A 439 3.73 -14.98 31.95
CA ALA A 439 3.70 -16.27 32.62
C ALA A 439 5.15 -16.67 32.94
N ASN A 440 5.57 -17.87 32.51
CA ASN A 440 6.86 -18.45 32.84
C ASN A 440 7.51 -19.08 31.59
N GLU A 441 8.82 -19.35 31.67
CA GLU A 441 9.61 -20.00 30.61
C GLU A 441 9.07 -21.38 30.22
N VAL A 442 8.66 -22.18 31.20
CA VAL A 442 8.07 -23.52 30.99
C VAL A 442 6.82 -23.44 30.11
N ARG A 443 5.90 -22.50 30.44
CA ARG A 443 4.66 -22.34 29.69
C ARG A 443 4.92 -21.84 28.27
N ALA A 444 5.90 -20.97 28.07
CA ALA A 444 6.29 -20.55 26.71
C ALA A 444 6.79 -21.72 25.86
N GLY A 445 7.50 -22.69 26.46
CA GLY A 445 7.88 -23.95 25.81
C GLY A 445 6.68 -24.80 25.38
N GLU A 446 5.71 -24.99 26.28
CA GLU A 446 4.46 -25.72 25.96
C GLU A 446 3.69 -25.07 24.81
N VAL A 447 3.59 -23.73 24.80
CA VAL A 447 2.92 -22.98 23.73
C VAL A 447 3.63 -23.17 22.39
N TYR A 448 4.96 -23.27 22.38
CA TYR A 448 5.70 -23.58 21.16
C TYR A 448 5.37 -24.98 20.62
N GLU A 449 5.28 -25.99 21.49
CA GLU A 449 4.87 -27.33 21.09
C GLU A 449 3.43 -27.34 20.54
N GLU A 450 2.52 -26.55 21.14
CA GLU A 450 1.15 -26.38 20.65
C GLU A 450 1.10 -25.77 19.23
N PHE A 451 2.00 -24.83 18.92
CA PHE A 451 2.17 -24.27 17.58
C PHE A 451 2.79 -25.27 16.61
N GLN A 452 3.80 -26.03 17.05
CA GLN A 452 4.49 -27.02 16.21
C GLN A 452 3.55 -28.10 15.68
N LYS A 453 2.54 -28.48 16.45
CA LYS A 453 1.51 -29.45 16.03
C LYS A 453 0.61 -28.94 14.89
N ARG A 454 0.56 -27.62 14.66
CA ARG A 454 -0.44 -26.95 13.81
C ARG A 454 0.15 -26.07 12.71
N TRP A 455 1.47 -25.89 12.68
CA TRP A 455 2.11 -25.01 11.71
C TRP A 455 2.36 -25.70 10.36
N ASP A 456 2.32 -24.93 9.28
CA ASP A 456 2.70 -25.37 7.93
C ASP A 456 3.79 -24.41 7.40
N LEU A 457 4.99 -24.56 7.96
CA LEU A 457 6.12 -23.68 7.65
C LEU A 457 7.10 -24.35 6.67
N PRO A 458 7.68 -23.59 5.72
CA PRO A 458 8.83 -24.05 4.96
C PRO A 458 9.99 -24.46 5.88
N PRO A 459 10.81 -25.46 5.49
CA PRO A 459 11.87 -26.01 6.34
C PRO A 459 12.88 -24.95 6.81
N ASP A 460 13.19 -23.95 5.96
CA ASP A 460 14.09 -22.85 6.32
C ASP A 460 13.54 -21.98 7.46
N ARG A 461 12.21 -21.75 7.46
CA ARG A 461 11.54 -20.96 8.50
C ARG A 461 11.34 -21.74 9.78
N ALA A 462 11.14 -23.06 9.69
CA ALA A 462 11.08 -23.94 10.85
C ALA A 462 12.42 -23.97 11.60
N ARG A 463 13.54 -24.15 10.88
CA ARG A 463 14.90 -24.07 11.46
C ARG A 463 15.18 -22.72 12.12
N TYR A 464 14.74 -21.62 11.49
CA TYR A 464 14.84 -20.29 12.09
C TYR A 464 14.08 -20.21 13.41
N MET A 465 12.87 -20.77 13.48
CA MET A 465 12.05 -20.77 14.70
C MET A 465 12.67 -21.63 15.80
N GLU A 466 13.20 -22.81 15.49
CA GLU A 466 13.92 -23.65 16.46
C GLU A 466 15.11 -22.91 17.08
N GLY A 467 15.95 -22.29 16.23
CA GLY A 467 17.07 -21.47 16.69
C GLY A 467 16.64 -20.16 17.38
N TYR A 468 15.44 -19.67 17.12
CA TYR A 468 14.87 -18.50 17.78
C TYR A 468 14.35 -18.85 19.19
N VAL A 469 13.64 -19.96 19.33
CA VAL A 469 13.15 -20.47 20.62
C VAL A 469 14.30 -20.85 21.54
N ALA A 470 15.31 -21.57 21.01
CA ALA A 470 16.54 -21.84 21.75
C ALA A 470 17.18 -20.55 22.29
N ARG A 471 17.24 -19.49 21.48
CA ARG A 471 17.78 -18.18 21.92
C ARG A 471 16.90 -17.46 22.94
N ILE A 472 15.58 -17.61 22.89
CA ILE A 472 14.67 -16.99 23.87
C ILE A 472 14.75 -17.70 25.21
N LEU A 473 14.73 -19.03 25.20
CA LEU A 473 14.77 -19.86 26.41
C LEU A 473 16.16 -19.82 27.05
N HIS A 474 17.23 -19.93 26.26
CA HIS A 474 18.62 -19.87 26.77
C HIS A 474 19.16 -18.46 27.03
N ARG A 475 18.32 -17.41 27.02
CA ARG A 475 18.76 -16.04 27.36
C ARG A 475 18.93 -15.88 28.88
N LYS A 476 19.86 -16.64 29.44
CA LYS A 476 20.47 -16.45 30.76
C LYS A 476 21.99 -16.56 30.63
N SER A 477 22.63 -15.43 30.33
CA SER A 477 23.71 -14.87 31.17
C SER A 477 23.82 -13.38 30.86
#